data_AF-A0AAJ0GNG7-F1
#
_entry.id   AF-A0AAJ0GNG7-F1
#
_cell.length_a   1.000
_cell.length_b   1.000
_cell.length_c   1.000
_cell.angle_alpha   90.00
_cell.angle_beta   90.00
_cell.angle_gamma   90.00
#
_symmetry.space_group_name_H-M   'P 1'
#
loop_
_entity.id
_entity.type
_entity.pdbx_description
1 polymer ?
#
loop_
_entity_poly.entity_id
_entity_poly.type
_entity_poly.pdbx_seq_one_letter_code
_entity_poly.pdbx_strand_id
1 'polypeptide(L)'
;MGFQHHRTPKNRIVGTINYFRQNGLLGQGRLFTKESVFQHHGVSHTTSHRILQRIAEHPESRTFHNTHAETPGRKKLLDNEALKQTERYIKQGGFEGRTLPWKAIPAAAGLDIDVSACTVHRALRELNFHKCIACEREYRSIRRKENRLEYSSMMLERYLEPKDWYHVRFSNESHFGWVPRSKIWVLRRP
;
A
#
# COMPACT_ATOMS: atom_id res chain seq x y z
N MET A 1 -25.19 18.90 1.57
CA MET A 1 -25.45 17.49 1.21
C MET A 1 -24.15 16.72 1.36
N GLY A 2 -24.08 15.75 2.28
CA GLY A 2 -22.87 14.96 2.51
C GLY A 2 -22.65 13.95 1.39
N PHE A 3 -21.46 13.90 0.82
CA PHE A 3 -21.09 12.89 -0.18
C PHE A 3 -21.13 11.51 0.46
N GLN A 4 -22.05 10.64 0.01
CA GLN A 4 -22.08 9.25 0.43
C GLN A 4 -20.87 8.52 -0.16
N HIS A 5 -19.93 8.13 0.70
CA HIS A 5 -18.79 7.31 0.30
C HIS A 5 -19.25 5.86 0.07
N HIS A 6 -19.47 5.50 -1.18
CA HIS A 6 -19.76 4.12 -1.57
C HIS A 6 -18.47 3.29 -1.57
N ARG A 7 -18.42 2.18 -0.81
CA ARG A 7 -17.25 1.29 -0.79
C ARG A 7 -17.26 0.30 -1.96
N THR A 8 -18.45 -0.11 -2.42
CA THR A 8 -18.55 -1.08 -3.51
C THR A 8 -18.20 -0.45 -4.87
N PRO A 9 -17.40 -1.12 -5.72
CA PRO A 9 -17.03 -0.58 -7.04
C PRO A 9 -18.22 -0.21 -7.92
N LYS A 10 -19.31 -0.99 -7.81
CA LYS A 10 -20.57 -0.76 -8.52
C LYS A 10 -21.19 0.59 -8.17
N ASN A 11 -21.45 0.85 -6.89
CA ASN A 11 -22.14 2.06 -6.46
C ASN A 11 -21.30 3.32 -6.76
N ARG A 12 -19.97 3.21 -6.70
CA ARG A 12 -19.05 4.27 -7.12
C ARG A 12 -19.19 4.62 -8.60
N ILE A 13 -19.11 3.63 -9.49
CA ILE A 13 -19.21 3.84 -10.94
C ILE A 13 -20.58 4.43 -11.30
N VAL A 14 -21.66 3.84 -10.78
CA VAL A 14 -23.03 4.26 -11.09
C VAL A 14 -23.31 5.66 -10.55
N GLY A 15 -22.92 5.94 -9.30
CA GLY A 15 -23.06 7.25 -8.69
C GLY A 15 -22.33 8.34 -9.48
N THR A 16 -21.07 8.10 -9.86
CA THR A 16 -20.30 9.07 -10.66
C THR A 16 -20.90 9.29 -12.04
N ILE A 17 -21.34 8.24 -12.74
CA ILE A 17 -21.98 8.36 -14.06
C ILE A 17 -23.31 9.10 -13.97
N ASN A 18 -24.13 8.80 -12.97
CA ASN A 18 -25.40 9.49 -12.75
C ASN A 18 -25.17 10.97 -12.41
N TYR A 19 -24.17 11.28 -11.58
CA TYR A 19 -23.77 12.65 -11.28
C TYR A 19 -23.32 13.39 -12.55
N PHE A 20 -22.45 12.81 -13.38
CA PHE A 20 -22.04 13.42 -14.65
C PHE A 20 -23.20 13.61 -15.61
N ARG A 21 -24.14 12.66 -15.68
CA ARG A 21 -25.34 12.76 -16.50
C ARG A 21 -26.27 13.88 -16.02
N GLN A 22 -26.53 13.97 -14.73
CA GLN A 22 -27.40 15.00 -14.13
C GLN A 22 -26.84 16.41 -14.31
N ASN A 23 -25.52 16.57 -14.27
CA ASN A 23 -24.86 17.85 -14.47
C ASN A 23 -24.52 18.16 -15.94
N GLY A 24 -24.95 17.33 -16.90
CA GLY A 24 -24.65 17.52 -18.33
C GLY A 24 -23.16 17.41 -18.69
N LEU A 25 -22.33 16.88 -17.78
CA LEU A 25 -20.89 16.73 -17.95
C LEU A 25 -20.51 15.49 -18.73
N LEU A 26 -21.35 14.45 -18.69
CA LEU A 26 -21.04 13.16 -19.32
C LEU A 26 -20.84 13.33 -20.84
N GLY A 27 -19.62 13.06 -21.32
CA GLY A 27 -19.24 13.24 -22.72
C GLY A 27 -18.60 14.60 -23.05
N GLN A 28 -18.52 15.53 -22.09
CA GLN A 28 -17.80 16.79 -22.29
C GLN A 28 -16.29 16.55 -22.23
N GLY A 29 -15.67 16.32 -23.37
CA GLY A 29 -14.22 16.11 -23.47
C GLY A 29 -13.71 14.82 -22.81
N ARG A 30 -12.39 14.70 -22.68
CA ARG A 30 -11.72 13.44 -22.31
C ARG A 30 -11.86 13.07 -20.83
N LEU A 31 -12.18 14.03 -19.96
CA LEU A 31 -12.22 13.84 -18.51
C LEU A 31 -13.56 13.29 -18.01
N PHE A 32 -14.64 13.56 -18.73
CA PHE A 32 -16.00 13.20 -18.32
C PHE A 32 -16.59 12.06 -19.15
N THR A 33 -15.76 11.09 -19.54
CA THR A 33 -16.20 9.88 -20.25
C THR A 33 -16.38 8.70 -19.27
N LYS A 34 -17.06 7.64 -19.72
CA LYS A 34 -17.21 6.42 -18.91
C LYS A 34 -15.85 5.76 -18.65
N GLU A 35 -14.96 5.79 -19.62
CA GLU A 35 -13.60 5.24 -19.51
C GLU A 35 -12.79 5.96 -18.43
N SER A 36 -12.91 7.29 -18.37
CA SER A 36 -12.29 8.11 -17.31
C SER A 36 -12.81 7.70 -15.92
N VAL A 37 -14.13 7.48 -15.79
CA VAL A 37 -14.73 7.00 -14.52
C VAL A 37 -14.18 5.63 -14.13
N PHE A 38 -14.06 4.69 -15.08
CA PHE A 38 -13.54 3.35 -14.80
C PHE A 38 -12.08 3.39 -14.35
N GLN A 39 -11.26 4.21 -15.04
CA GLN A 39 -9.86 4.40 -14.71
C GLN A 39 -9.70 5.06 -13.33
N HIS A 40 -10.50 6.07 -13.02
CA HIS A 40 -10.47 6.77 -11.73
C HIS A 40 -10.76 5.82 -10.56
N HIS A 41 -11.73 4.91 -10.72
CA HIS A 41 -12.09 3.94 -9.68
C HIS A 41 -11.25 2.65 -9.72
N GLY A 42 -10.34 2.51 -10.68
CA GLY A 42 -9.44 1.36 -10.82
C GLY A 42 -10.14 0.05 -11.16
N VAL A 43 -11.26 0.09 -11.89
CA VAL A 43 -12.05 -1.09 -12.26
C VAL A 43 -11.83 -1.42 -13.73
N SER A 44 -11.71 -2.71 -14.07
CA SER A 44 -11.51 -3.11 -15.48
C SER A 44 -12.70 -2.70 -16.35
N HIS A 45 -12.42 -2.45 -17.63
CA HIS A 45 -13.43 -2.06 -18.61
C HIS A 45 -14.54 -3.11 -18.73
N THR A 46 -14.16 -4.39 -18.82
CA THR A 46 -15.09 -5.52 -18.89
C THR A 46 -16.00 -5.63 -17.66
N THR A 47 -15.44 -5.49 -16.46
CA THR A 47 -16.21 -5.53 -15.22
C THR A 47 -17.19 -4.36 -15.15
N SER A 48 -16.74 -3.16 -15.54
CA SER A 48 -17.54 -1.95 -15.48
C SER A 48 -18.71 -1.98 -16.45
N HIS A 49 -18.48 -2.40 -17.70
CA HIS A 49 -19.57 -2.58 -18.67
C HIS A 49 -20.55 -3.68 -18.26
N ARG A 50 -20.07 -4.80 -17.73
CA ARG A 50 -20.94 -5.85 -17.17
C ARG A 50 -21.82 -5.33 -16.03
N ILE A 51 -21.30 -4.45 -15.19
CA ILE A 51 -22.08 -3.80 -14.12
C ILE A 51 -23.17 -2.92 -14.73
N LEU A 52 -22.82 -2.06 -15.69
CA LEU A 52 -23.77 -1.17 -16.35
C LEU A 52 -24.86 -1.93 -17.11
N GLN A 53 -24.47 -2.99 -17.81
CA GLN A 53 -25.38 -3.86 -18.55
C GLN A 53 -26.37 -4.56 -17.62
N ARG A 54 -25.89 -5.18 -16.53
CA ARG A 54 -26.78 -5.81 -15.53
C ARG A 54 -27.78 -4.85 -14.89
N ILE A 55 -27.41 -3.58 -14.74
CA ILE A 55 -28.30 -2.54 -14.23
C ILE A 55 -29.35 -2.18 -15.29
N ALA A 56 -28.94 -2.07 -16.55
CA ALA A 56 -29.85 -1.79 -17.66
C ALA A 56 -30.85 -2.94 -17.93
N GLU A 57 -30.41 -4.20 -17.78
CA GLU A 57 -31.23 -5.40 -17.97
C GLU A 57 -32.21 -5.64 -16.82
N HIS A 58 -31.92 -5.13 -15.62
CA HIS A 58 -32.74 -5.34 -14.43
C HIS A 58 -32.99 -4.04 -13.65
N PRO A 59 -33.70 -3.06 -14.23
CA PRO A 59 -33.93 -1.77 -13.61
C PRO A 59 -34.84 -1.83 -12.37
N GLU A 60 -35.63 -2.89 -12.21
CA GLU A 60 -36.46 -3.12 -11.01
C GLU A 60 -35.73 -3.89 -9.89
N SER A 61 -34.50 -4.36 -10.12
CA SER A 61 -33.84 -5.21 -9.15
C SER A 61 -33.41 -4.44 -7.91
N ARG A 62 -33.97 -4.83 -6.77
CA ARG A 62 -33.59 -4.33 -5.43
C ARG A 62 -32.10 -4.53 -5.15
N THR A 63 -31.49 -5.57 -5.73
CA THR A 63 -30.05 -5.82 -5.63
C THR A 63 -29.22 -4.76 -6.35
N PHE A 64 -29.75 -4.17 -7.44
CA PHE A 64 -29.09 -3.18 -8.29
C PHE A 64 -29.40 -1.73 -7.93
N HIS A 65 -30.56 -1.47 -7.33
CA HIS A 65 -31.05 -0.15 -6.93
C HIS A 65 -31.18 0.02 -5.41
N ASN A 66 -30.23 -0.50 -4.62
CA ASN A 66 -30.20 -0.24 -3.18
C ASN A 66 -29.98 1.26 -2.93
N THR A 67 -31.07 1.97 -2.66
CA THR A 67 -31.11 3.38 -2.21
C THR A 67 -30.82 3.50 -0.71
N HIS A 68 -30.80 2.38 0.02
CA HIS A 68 -30.39 2.35 1.41
C HIS A 68 -28.91 2.70 1.53
N ALA A 69 -28.59 3.55 2.51
CA ALA A 69 -27.20 3.80 2.89
C ALA A 69 -26.51 2.46 3.16
N GLU A 70 -25.30 2.26 2.59
CA GLU A 70 -24.52 1.05 2.85
C GLU A 70 -24.39 0.87 4.37
N THR A 71 -24.98 -0.20 4.92
CA THR A 71 -24.83 -0.50 6.34
C THR A 71 -23.36 -0.75 6.60
N PRO A 72 -22.74 -0.05 7.57
CA PRO A 72 -21.35 -0.29 7.88
C PRO A 72 -21.21 -1.76 8.28
N GLY A 73 -20.39 -2.49 7.53
CA GLY A 73 -20.01 -3.85 7.91
C GLY A 73 -19.27 -3.86 9.25
N ARG A 74 -18.72 -5.02 9.62
CA ARG A 74 -17.91 -5.17 10.83
C ARG A 74 -16.90 -4.01 10.96
N LYS A 75 -16.90 -3.34 12.12
CA LYS A 75 -15.96 -2.25 12.43
C LYS A 75 -14.53 -2.75 12.24
N LYS A 76 -13.66 -1.90 11.67
CA LYS A 76 -12.24 -2.24 11.50
C LYS A 76 -11.60 -2.36 12.89
N LEU A 77 -10.70 -3.33 13.06
CA LEU A 77 -9.93 -3.48 14.30
C LEU A 77 -8.89 -2.36 14.46
N LEU A 78 -8.36 -1.87 13.34
CA LEU A 78 -7.55 -0.65 13.28
C LEU A 78 -8.45 0.48 12.81
N ASP A 79 -8.75 1.39 13.73
CA ASP A 79 -9.47 2.61 13.39
C ASP A 79 -8.57 3.58 12.61
N ASN A 80 -9.19 4.57 11.95
CA ASN A 80 -8.47 5.57 11.16
C ASN A 80 -7.47 6.40 12.00
N GLU A 81 -7.79 6.67 13.27
CA GLU A 81 -6.86 7.37 14.17
C GLU A 81 -5.63 6.51 14.50
N ALA A 82 -5.86 5.25 14.87
CA ALA A 82 -4.80 4.26 15.09
C ALA A 82 -3.91 4.09 13.84
N LEU A 83 -4.50 4.09 12.64
CA LEU A 83 -3.76 4.04 11.38
C LEU A 83 -2.87 5.26 11.16
N LYS A 84 -3.39 6.48 11.44
CA LYS A 84 -2.59 7.71 11.34
C LYS A 84 -1.44 7.73 12.34
N GLN A 85 -1.66 7.23 13.55
CA GLN A 85 -0.60 7.13 14.57
C GLN A 85 0.49 6.14 14.14
N THR A 86 0.08 4.97 13.63
CA THR A 86 0.99 3.97 13.05
C THR A 86 1.80 4.57 11.88
N GLU A 87 1.15 5.33 10.99
CA GLU A 87 1.80 6.01 9.88
C GLU A 87 2.81 7.07 10.36
N ARG A 88 2.45 7.90 11.34
CA ARG A 88 3.33 8.90 11.94
C ARG A 88 4.57 8.24 12.52
N TYR A 89 4.39 7.15 13.26
CA TYR A 89 5.50 6.38 13.83
C TYR A 89 6.44 5.85 12.75
N ILE A 90 5.93 5.26 11.66
CA ILE A 90 6.77 4.77 10.56
C ILE A 90 7.56 5.92 9.91
N LYS A 91 6.95 7.09 9.73
CA LYS A 91 7.61 8.26 9.12
C LYS A 91 8.68 8.87 10.05
N GLN A 92 8.38 8.99 11.34
CA GLN A 92 9.29 9.58 12.33
C GLN A 92 10.42 8.62 12.72
N GLY A 93 10.10 7.33 12.90
CA GLY A 93 11.06 6.29 13.29
C GLY A 93 12.00 5.86 12.17
N GLY A 94 11.87 6.41 10.96
CA GLY A 94 12.84 6.24 9.88
C GLY A 94 13.14 4.76 9.57
N PHE A 95 14.39 4.35 9.72
CA PHE A 95 14.81 2.96 9.46
C PHE A 95 14.22 1.98 10.49
N GLU A 96 14.30 2.30 11.78
CA GLU A 96 13.86 1.40 12.86
C GLU A 96 12.37 1.11 12.77
N GLY A 97 11.55 2.15 12.59
CA GLY A 97 10.10 1.99 12.38
C GLY A 97 9.77 1.15 11.14
N ARG A 98 10.59 1.24 10.08
CA ARG A 98 10.41 0.45 8.85
C ARG A 98 10.88 -0.99 8.97
N THR A 99 11.77 -1.34 9.90
CA THR A 99 12.27 -2.73 10.07
C THR A 99 11.42 -3.60 10.99
N LEU A 100 10.56 -3.00 11.82
CA LEU A 100 9.73 -3.75 12.76
C LEU A 100 8.78 -4.74 12.05
N PRO A 101 8.54 -5.95 12.61
CA PRO A 101 7.56 -6.86 12.05
C PRO A 101 6.15 -6.23 12.14
N TRP A 102 5.27 -6.54 11.18
CA TRP A 102 3.93 -5.94 11.10
C TRP A 102 3.15 -6.01 12.43
N LYS A 103 3.28 -7.11 13.18
CA LYS A 103 2.63 -7.29 14.48
C LYS A 103 3.11 -6.30 15.55
N ALA A 104 4.38 -5.88 15.51
CA ALA A 104 4.96 -5.02 16.53
C ALA A 104 4.75 -3.52 16.27
N ILE A 105 4.34 -3.13 15.06
CA ILE A 105 4.21 -1.71 14.70
C ILE A 105 3.15 -1.00 15.55
N PRO A 106 1.94 -1.54 15.78
CA PRO A 106 0.94 -0.86 16.61
C PRO A 106 1.45 -0.63 18.04
N ALA A 107 2.04 -1.66 18.66
CA ALA A 107 2.60 -1.55 20.00
C ALA A 107 3.73 -0.50 20.06
N ALA A 108 4.63 -0.50 19.07
CA ALA A 108 5.71 0.48 18.97
C ALA A 108 5.20 1.91 18.70
N ALA A 109 4.05 2.06 18.06
CA ALA A 109 3.36 3.33 17.88
C ALA A 109 2.58 3.77 19.14
N GLY A 110 2.61 3.00 20.23
CA GLY A 110 1.90 3.29 21.48
C GLY A 110 0.42 2.88 21.47
N LEU A 111 0.02 1.96 20.58
CA LEU A 111 -1.34 1.44 20.49
C LEU A 111 -1.43 0.09 21.22
N ASP A 112 -2.22 0.02 22.27
CA ASP A 112 -2.54 -1.22 22.97
C ASP A 112 -3.72 -1.94 22.29
N ILE A 113 -3.45 -2.48 21.10
CA ILE A 113 -4.43 -3.18 20.27
C ILE A 113 -3.83 -4.51 19.82
N ASP A 114 -4.45 -5.62 20.21
CA ASP A 114 -4.07 -6.94 19.70
C ASP A 114 -4.64 -7.16 18.29
N VAL A 115 -3.78 -6.97 17.29
CA VAL A 115 -4.11 -7.16 15.88
C VAL A 115 -3.15 -8.12 15.22
N SER A 116 -3.70 -8.99 14.37
CA SER A 116 -2.87 -9.89 13.55
C SER A 116 -1.97 -9.10 12.61
N ALA A 117 -0.77 -9.63 12.33
CA ALA A 117 0.16 -9.08 11.35
C ALA A 117 -0.51 -8.86 9.98
N CYS A 118 -1.39 -9.77 9.56
CA CYS A 118 -2.13 -9.68 8.30
C CYS A 118 -3.08 -8.48 8.27
N THR A 119 -3.72 -8.15 9.39
CA THR A 119 -4.62 -7.00 9.49
C THR A 119 -3.84 -5.69 9.35
N VAL A 120 -2.71 -5.57 10.05
CA VAL A 120 -1.81 -4.40 9.96
C VAL A 120 -1.27 -4.25 8.54
N HIS A 121 -0.80 -5.34 7.94
CA HIS A 121 -0.30 -5.35 6.56
C HIS A 121 -1.36 -4.88 5.56
N ARG A 122 -2.58 -5.41 5.62
CA ARG A 122 -3.68 -5.01 4.72
C ARG A 122 -4.01 -3.53 4.88
N ALA A 123 -4.14 -3.05 6.12
CA ALA A 123 -4.52 -1.68 6.40
C ALA A 123 -3.44 -0.67 5.96
N LEU A 124 -2.17 -0.98 6.18
CA LEU A 124 -1.06 -0.15 5.71
C LEU A 124 -0.89 -0.22 4.18
N ARG A 125 -1.21 -1.36 3.55
CA ARG A 125 -1.23 -1.50 2.09
C ARG A 125 -2.33 -0.64 1.44
N GLU A 126 -3.49 -0.48 2.07
CA GLU A 126 -4.51 0.48 1.62
C GLU A 126 -3.98 1.92 1.57
N LEU A 127 -3.02 2.25 2.43
CA LEU A 127 -2.29 3.53 2.46
C LEU A 127 -1.04 3.53 1.58
N ASN A 128 -0.84 2.52 0.73
CA ASN A 128 0.34 2.31 -0.12
C ASN A 128 1.67 2.15 0.65
N PHE A 129 1.65 1.73 1.91
CA PHE A 129 2.86 1.33 2.61
C PHE A 129 3.23 -0.12 2.28
N HIS A 130 4.48 -0.29 1.86
CA HIS A 130 5.10 -1.58 1.59
C HIS A 130 6.36 -1.71 2.44
N LYS A 131 6.67 -2.92 2.92
CA LYS A 131 8.02 -3.18 3.47
C LYS A 131 8.98 -3.18 2.29
N CYS A 132 10.08 -2.45 2.45
CA CYS A 132 11.17 -2.53 1.49
C CYS A 132 11.91 -3.85 1.72
N ILE A 133 12.40 -4.56 0.68
CA ILE A 133 13.18 -5.80 0.88
C ILE A 133 14.44 -5.51 1.72
N ALA A 134 15.03 -4.31 1.60
CA ALA A 134 16.14 -3.90 2.48
C ALA A 134 15.72 -3.68 3.95
N CYS A 135 14.43 -3.46 4.20
CA CYS A 135 13.82 -3.27 5.51
C CYS A 135 13.29 -4.60 6.06
N GLU A 136 13.01 -5.56 5.18
CA GLU A 136 12.87 -6.96 5.56
C GLU A 136 14.22 -7.43 6.07
N ARG A 137 14.24 -7.99 7.27
CA ARG A 137 15.39 -8.78 7.69
C ARG A 137 15.44 -9.95 6.74
N GLU A 138 16.30 -9.86 5.73
CA GLU A 138 16.57 -10.94 4.80
C GLU A 138 16.71 -12.23 5.60
N TYR A 139 15.94 -13.25 5.26
CA TYR A 139 16.10 -14.55 5.91
C TYR A 139 17.53 -15.02 5.63
N ARG A 140 18.37 -15.02 6.67
CA ARG A 140 19.72 -15.57 6.59
C ARG A 140 19.71 -16.93 7.25
N SER A 141 20.21 -17.94 6.55
CA SER A 141 20.51 -19.21 7.18
C SER A 141 21.56 -19.00 8.29
N ILE A 142 21.50 -19.84 9.32
CA ILE A 142 22.44 -19.81 10.45
C ILE A 142 23.89 -19.83 9.93
N ARG A 143 24.19 -20.72 8.98
CA ARG A 143 25.50 -20.79 8.31
C ARG A 143 25.95 -19.47 7.67
N ARG A 144 25.06 -18.76 6.94
CA ARG A 144 25.43 -17.47 6.32
C ARG A 144 25.66 -16.37 7.37
N LYS A 145 24.99 -16.45 8.52
CA LYS A 145 25.24 -15.56 9.65
C LYS A 145 26.64 -15.81 10.22
N GLU A 146 26.99 -17.06 10.47
CA GLU A 146 28.30 -17.48 10.99
C GLU A 146 29.43 -17.05 10.06
N ASN A 147 29.36 -17.39 8.77
CA ASN A 147 30.40 -17.01 7.80
C ASN A 147 30.62 -15.50 7.73
N ARG A 148 29.56 -14.68 7.90
CA ARG A 148 29.69 -13.22 7.91
C ARG A 148 30.38 -12.72 9.16
N LEU A 149 30.07 -13.30 10.32
CA LEU A 149 30.72 -12.96 11.59
C LEU A 149 32.19 -13.35 11.57
N GLU A 150 32.50 -14.54 11.07
CA GLU A 150 33.87 -15.02 10.87
C GLU A 150 34.65 -14.09 9.94
N TYR A 151 34.10 -13.81 8.75
CA TYR A 151 34.74 -12.90 7.80
C TYR A 151 34.93 -11.49 8.38
N SER A 152 33.94 -10.95 9.09
CA SER A 152 34.10 -9.64 9.72
C SER A 152 35.17 -9.64 10.80
N SER A 153 35.26 -10.70 11.60
CA SER A 153 36.27 -10.82 12.67
C SER A 153 37.68 -10.90 12.06
N MET A 154 37.86 -11.78 11.07
CA MET A 154 39.11 -11.90 10.33
C MET A 154 39.54 -10.59 9.65
N MET A 155 38.61 -9.85 9.05
CA MET A 155 38.93 -8.58 8.40
C MET A 155 39.25 -7.47 9.40
N LEU A 156 38.62 -7.45 10.57
CA LEU A 156 38.95 -6.49 11.64
C LEU A 156 40.34 -6.79 12.23
N GLU A 157 40.72 -8.05 12.36
CA GLU A 157 42.07 -8.44 12.79
C GLU A 157 43.13 -8.10 11.75
N ARG A 158 42.82 -8.27 10.46
CA ARG A 158 43.75 -8.03 9.37
C ARG A 158 43.94 -6.54 9.02
N TYR A 159 42.90 -5.73 9.26
CA TYR A 159 42.86 -4.31 8.92
C TYR A 159 42.51 -3.48 10.16
N LEU A 160 43.41 -3.51 11.13
CA LEU A 160 43.26 -2.89 12.46
C LEU A 160 43.23 -1.36 12.36
N GLU A 161 44.10 -0.77 11.54
CA GLU A 161 44.17 0.67 11.40
C GLU A 161 43.35 1.16 10.21
N PRO A 162 42.75 2.37 10.27
CA PRO A 162 42.01 2.93 9.15
C PRO A 162 42.81 3.03 7.84
N LYS A 163 44.14 3.20 7.93
CA LYS A 163 45.04 3.28 6.78
C LYS A 163 45.12 1.98 6.01
N ASP A 164 44.95 0.84 6.68
CA ASP A 164 45.01 -0.48 6.04
C ASP A 164 43.83 -0.69 5.08
N TRP A 165 42.76 0.10 5.20
CA TRP A 165 41.61 0.04 4.29
C TRP A 165 41.83 0.84 2.99
N TYR A 166 42.90 1.63 2.87
CA TYR A 166 43.07 2.59 1.76
C TYR A 166 43.28 1.94 0.39
N HIS A 167 43.84 0.73 0.33
CA HIS A 167 43.94 -0.04 -0.92
C HIS A 167 42.71 -0.88 -1.22
N VAL A 168 41.79 -1.03 -0.27
CA VAL A 168 40.54 -1.77 -0.48
C VAL A 168 39.60 -0.93 -1.34
N ARG A 169 39.08 -1.53 -2.41
CA ARG A 169 38.10 -0.91 -3.31
C ARG A 169 36.85 -1.78 -3.31
N PHE A 170 35.72 -1.18 -2.96
CA PHE A 170 34.43 -1.84 -3.03
C PHE A 170 33.74 -1.47 -4.33
N SER A 171 33.33 -2.48 -5.09
CA SER A 171 32.42 -2.31 -6.22
C SER A 171 31.09 -2.97 -5.87
N ASN A 172 30.01 -2.40 -6.37
CA ASN A 172 28.68 -2.94 -6.16
C ASN A 172 27.75 -2.52 -7.29
N GLU A 173 26.86 -3.41 -7.72
CA GLU A 173 25.91 -3.11 -8.78
C GLU A 173 24.60 -2.56 -8.20
N SER A 174 24.11 -1.45 -8.73
CA SER A 174 22.83 -0.87 -8.32
C SER A 174 21.98 -0.56 -9.54
N HIS A 175 20.73 -1.04 -9.53
CA HIS A 175 19.74 -0.70 -10.54
C HIS A 175 18.89 0.47 -10.05
N PHE A 176 18.76 1.50 -10.88
CA PHE A 176 17.90 2.65 -10.60
C PHE A 176 16.73 2.67 -11.58
N GLY A 177 15.52 2.87 -11.04
CA GLY A 177 14.30 3.11 -11.82
C GLY A 177 13.73 4.47 -11.48
N TRP A 178 13.42 5.27 -12.50
CA TRP A 178 12.81 6.59 -12.32
C TRP A 178 11.30 6.44 -12.10
N VAL A 179 10.81 6.82 -10.92
CA VAL A 179 9.38 6.77 -10.55
C VAL A 179 9.00 8.08 -9.84
N PRO A 180 7.77 8.60 -10.00
CA PRO A 180 7.31 9.79 -9.27
C PRO A 180 7.54 9.70 -7.75
N ARG A 181 7.96 10.84 -7.17
CA ARG A 181 8.52 11.08 -5.82
C ARG A 181 7.80 10.45 -4.61
N SER A 182 6.63 9.85 -4.79
CA SER A 182 5.84 9.22 -3.72
C SER A 182 6.10 7.72 -3.56
N LYS A 183 6.89 7.09 -4.43
CA LYS A 183 7.14 5.64 -4.40
C LYS A 183 8.60 5.33 -4.10
N ILE A 184 8.95 5.20 -2.82
CA ILE A 184 10.28 4.70 -2.41
C ILE A 184 10.28 3.18 -2.58
N TRP A 185 10.77 2.71 -3.73
CA TRP A 185 11.21 1.32 -3.89
C TRP A 185 12.72 1.29 -3.73
N VAL A 186 13.21 0.77 -2.62
CA VAL A 186 14.61 0.34 -2.50
C VAL A 186 14.60 -1.17 -2.60
N LEU A 187 14.59 -1.70 -3.83
CA LEU A 187 14.75 -3.13 -4.11
C LEU A 187 15.96 -3.34 -5.03
N ARG A 188 16.90 -4.20 -4.61
CA ARG A 188 17.67 -5.02 -5.55
C ARG A 188 16.75 -6.11 -6.06
N ARG A 189 16.73 -6.36 -7.37
CA ARG A 189 16.09 -7.55 -7.92
C ARG A 189 16.87 -8.81 -7.49
N PRO A 190 16.21 -9.97 -7.32
CA PRO A 190 16.89 -11.25 -7.24
C PRO A 190 17.63 -11.57 -8.55
#